data_AF-U2ZML3-F1
#
_entry.id   AF-U2ZML3-F1
#
_cell.length_a   1.000
_cell.length_b   1.000
_cell.length_c   1.000
_cell.angle_alpha   90.00
_cell.angle_beta   90.00
_cell.angle_gamma   90.00
#
_symmetry.space_group_name_H-M   'P 1'
#
loop_
_entity.id
_entity.type
_entity.pdbx_description
1 polymer ?
#
loop_
_entity_poly.entity_id
_entity_poly.type
_entity_poly.pdbx_seq_one_letter_code
_entity_poly.pdbx_strand_id
1 'polypeptide(L)'
;MSNKIDDKLFSAHEHALEHEPCPVCGGKLQLRHGKHGAFLGCSHYPACDYLRPLHQNDGHIVKELGVPCPECGSELVLRQGRYGMFIGCSAYPQCHHIESPDKPPQAESAQFGCPECGKGHLVERKTRFGKLFYACDHYPKCKFAVNQPPLAGVCEVCHYPLLVEKKLVSGVRRQCANRKCQHLQHEA
;
A
#
# COMPACT_ATOMS: atom_id res chain seq x y z
N MET A 1 -28.83 51.22 -12.58
CA MET A 1 -27.58 50.72 -11.97
C MET A 1 -27.21 49.43 -12.71
N SER A 2 -26.55 49.59 -13.86
CA SER A 2 -26.23 48.47 -14.75
C SER A 2 -25.02 47.72 -14.21
N ASN A 3 -25.23 46.48 -13.75
CA ASN A 3 -24.15 45.57 -13.39
C ASN A 3 -23.37 45.22 -14.67
N LYS A 4 -22.21 45.87 -14.85
CA LYS A 4 -21.21 45.44 -15.83
C LYS A 4 -20.65 44.11 -15.35
N ILE A 5 -21.10 43.02 -15.97
CA ILE A 5 -20.43 41.73 -15.85
C ILE A 5 -19.19 41.86 -16.73
N ASP A 6 -18.00 41.74 -16.14
CA ASP A 6 -16.75 41.78 -16.89
C ASP A 6 -16.58 40.48 -17.69
N ASP A 7 -16.94 40.53 -18.98
CA ASP A 7 -16.83 39.40 -19.93
C ASP A 7 -15.41 38.80 -20.03
N LYS A 8 -14.40 39.54 -19.57
CA LYS A 8 -13.00 39.07 -19.48
C LYS A 8 -12.79 37.93 -18.49
N LEU A 9 -13.64 37.80 -17.46
CA LEU A 9 -13.58 36.67 -16.51
C LEU A 9 -14.09 35.36 -17.13
N PHE A 10 -14.98 35.43 -18.12
CA PHE A 10 -15.50 34.26 -18.83
C PHE A 10 -14.65 33.86 -20.03
N SER A 11 -13.91 34.80 -20.65
CA SER A 11 -12.98 34.49 -21.75
C SER A 11 -11.70 33.78 -21.28
N ALA A 12 -11.33 33.90 -20.00
CA ALA A 12 -10.17 33.19 -19.43
C ALA A 12 -10.39 31.66 -19.32
N HIS A 13 -11.65 31.19 -19.33
CA HIS A 13 -11.97 29.77 -19.23
C HIS A 13 -11.90 29.03 -20.58
N GLU A 14 -11.97 29.75 -21.71
CA GLU A 14 -11.87 29.14 -23.05
C GLU A 14 -10.45 28.69 -23.41
N HIS A 15 -9.42 29.21 -22.72
CA HIS A 15 -8.03 28.81 -22.92
C HIS A 15 -7.59 27.58 -22.10
N ALA A 16 -8.43 27.06 -21.19
CA ALA A 16 -8.12 25.87 -20.38
C ALA A 16 -8.44 24.53 -21.07
N LEU A 17 -9.05 24.58 -22.25
CA LEU A 17 -9.24 23.44 -23.15
C LEU A 17 -8.29 23.60 -24.34
N GLU A 18 -6.99 23.52 -24.10
CA GLU A 18 -6.06 23.22 -25.18
C GLU A 18 -6.44 21.84 -25.73
N HIS A 19 -7.15 21.84 -26.84
CA HIS A 19 -7.59 20.63 -27.54
C HIS A 19 -6.37 20.02 -28.21
N GLU A 20 -5.53 19.35 -27.42
CA GLU A 20 -4.42 18.57 -27.96
C GLU A 20 -4.97 17.57 -29.00
N PRO A 21 -4.44 17.58 -30.23
CA PRO A 21 -4.87 16.66 -31.25
C PRO A 21 -4.48 15.23 -30.86
N CYS A 22 -5.25 14.26 -31.34
CA CYS A 22 -4.95 12.86 -31.14
C CYS A 22 -3.60 12.52 -31.79
N PRO A 23 -2.64 11.89 -31.07
CA PRO A 23 -1.32 11.56 -31.62
C PRO A 23 -1.36 10.47 -32.70
N VAL A 24 -2.47 9.73 -32.81
CA VAL A 24 -2.62 8.63 -33.78
C VAL A 24 -3.20 9.11 -35.11
N CYS A 25 -4.23 9.96 -35.07
CA CYS A 25 -4.96 10.36 -36.29
C CYS A 25 -5.06 11.87 -36.50
N GLY A 26 -4.53 12.69 -35.57
CA GLY A 26 -4.67 14.16 -35.60
C GLY A 26 -6.08 14.68 -35.32
N GLY A 27 -7.05 13.78 -35.08
CA GLY A 27 -8.44 14.15 -34.77
C GLY A 27 -8.59 14.84 -33.42
N LYS A 28 -9.72 15.53 -33.23
CA LYS A 28 -10.04 16.23 -31.97
C LYS A 28 -10.30 15.21 -30.86
N LEU A 29 -9.71 15.45 -29.68
CA LEU A 29 -10.05 14.70 -28.48
C LEU A 29 -11.27 15.33 -27.80
N GLN A 30 -12.19 14.49 -27.33
CA GLN A 30 -13.41 14.89 -26.64
C GLN A 30 -13.45 14.28 -25.25
N LEU A 31 -13.98 15.04 -24.28
CA LEU A 31 -14.22 14.54 -22.94
C LEU A 31 -15.36 13.52 -22.93
N ARG A 32 -15.07 12.31 -22.46
CA ARG A 32 -16.01 11.20 -22.29
C ARG A 32 -15.96 10.69 -20.87
N HIS A 33 -17.05 10.07 -20.41
CA HIS A 33 -17.15 9.50 -19.07
C HIS A 33 -17.28 7.97 -19.17
N GLY A 34 -16.46 7.24 -18.41
CA GLY A 34 -16.50 5.78 -18.30
C GLY A 34 -16.59 5.34 -16.84
N LYS A 35 -16.53 4.01 -16.62
CA LYS A 35 -16.57 3.40 -15.27
C LYS A 35 -15.43 3.88 -14.36
N HIS A 36 -14.28 4.22 -14.94
CA HIS A 36 -13.07 4.61 -14.22
C HIS A 36 -12.84 6.13 -14.17
N GLY A 37 -13.85 6.93 -14.54
CA GLY A 37 -13.78 8.40 -14.52
C GLY A 37 -13.85 9.03 -15.91
N ALA A 38 -13.62 10.34 -15.95
CA ALA A 38 -13.59 11.11 -17.19
C ALA A 38 -12.24 10.92 -17.92
N PHE A 39 -12.28 10.81 -19.23
CA PHE A 39 -11.12 10.62 -20.11
C PHE A 39 -11.31 11.37 -21.42
N LEU A 40 -10.22 11.66 -22.11
CA LEU A 40 -10.22 12.23 -23.46
C LEU A 40 -10.18 11.11 -24.49
N GLY A 41 -11.22 10.98 -25.30
CA GLY A 41 -11.31 9.99 -26.38
C GLY A 41 -11.31 10.66 -27.75
N CYS A 42 -10.78 9.98 -28.77
CA CYS A 42 -10.81 10.51 -30.14
C CYS A 42 -12.26 10.66 -30.67
N SER A 43 -12.54 11.77 -31.37
CA SER A 43 -13.81 11.98 -32.06
C SER A 43 -14.10 10.97 -33.17
N HIS A 44 -13.06 10.34 -33.72
CA HIS A 44 -13.17 9.38 -34.82
C HIS A 44 -13.37 7.93 -34.37
N TYR A 45 -13.71 7.69 -33.10
CA TYR A 45 -14.11 6.35 -32.65
C TYR A 45 -15.35 5.86 -33.44
N PRO A 46 -15.40 4.62 -33.98
CA PRO A 46 -14.50 3.48 -33.72
C PRO A 46 -13.32 3.33 -34.69
N ALA A 47 -13.09 4.26 -35.61
CA ALA A 47 -11.94 4.20 -36.53
C ALA A 47 -10.61 4.55 -35.84
N CYS A 48 -10.64 5.26 -34.70
CA CYS A 48 -9.49 5.52 -33.85
C CYS A 48 -9.85 5.32 -32.37
N ASP A 49 -9.20 4.37 -31.73
CA ASP A 49 -9.44 3.94 -30.34
C ASP A 49 -8.55 4.65 -29.31
N TYR A 50 -7.87 5.72 -29.70
CA TYR A 50 -7.00 6.46 -28.79
C TYR A 50 -7.80 7.10 -27.63
N LEU A 51 -7.27 6.89 -26.43
CA LEU A 51 -7.82 7.37 -25.17
C LEU A 51 -6.71 7.88 -24.25
N ARG A 52 -6.96 9.00 -23.56
CA ARG A 52 -6.04 9.62 -22.61
C ARG A 52 -6.77 9.92 -21.29
N PRO A 53 -6.30 9.41 -20.14
CA PRO A 53 -6.86 9.77 -18.84
C PRO A 53 -6.66 11.26 -18.52
N LEU A 54 -7.62 11.89 -17.83
CA LEU A 54 -7.46 13.28 -17.39
C LEU A 54 -6.47 13.45 -16.24
N HIS A 55 -6.43 12.47 -15.34
CA HIS A 55 -5.54 12.50 -14.18
C HIS A 55 -4.49 11.40 -14.37
N GLN A 56 -3.25 11.81 -14.61
CA GLN A 56 -2.11 10.91 -14.44
C GLN A 56 -1.93 10.75 -12.92
N ASN A 57 -1.96 9.52 -12.41
CA ASN A 57 -1.91 9.23 -10.98
C ASN A 57 -0.48 9.37 -10.43
N ASP A 58 0.23 10.43 -10.81
CA ASP A 58 1.67 10.54 -10.57
C ASP A 58 2.00 10.92 -9.12
N GLY A 59 0.95 11.26 -8.35
CA GLY A 59 1.02 11.61 -6.94
C GLY A 59 1.65 12.98 -6.72
N HIS A 60 1.17 13.70 -5.72
CA HIS A 60 1.80 14.97 -5.34
C HIS A 60 3.08 14.68 -4.54
N ILE A 61 4.21 15.29 -4.93
CA ILE A 61 5.46 15.16 -4.18
C ILE A 61 5.33 15.98 -2.89
N VAL A 62 5.41 15.30 -1.74
CA VAL A 62 5.29 15.91 -0.41
C VAL A 62 6.65 16.33 0.12
N LYS A 63 7.67 15.48 -0.04
CA LYS A 63 8.99 15.69 0.57
C LYS A 63 10.09 14.92 -0.16
N GLU A 64 11.26 15.53 -0.32
CA GLU A 64 12.48 14.88 -0.81
C GLU A 64 13.23 14.22 0.35
N LEU A 65 13.72 12.99 0.15
CA LEU A 65 14.34 12.19 1.22
C LEU A 65 15.88 12.24 1.22
N GLY A 66 16.52 12.76 0.18
CA GLY A 66 17.99 12.77 0.06
C GLY A 66 18.62 11.39 -0.14
N VAL A 67 17.82 10.34 -0.35
CA VAL A 67 18.30 8.97 -0.55
C VAL A 67 18.35 8.66 -2.05
N PRO A 68 19.46 8.18 -2.59
CA PRO A 68 19.53 7.79 -4.00
C PRO A 68 18.73 6.50 -4.25
N CYS A 69 17.99 6.47 -5.35
CA CYS A 69 17.26 5.31 -5.82
C CYS A 69 18.25 4.19 -6.21
N PRO A 70 18.00 2.93 -5.80
CA PRO A 70 18.89 1.81 -6.11
C PRO A 70 18.94 1.46 -7.61
N GLU A 71 17.93 1.83 -8.39
CA GLU A 71 17.85 1.48 -9.81
C GLU A 71 18.51 2.53 -10.72
N CYS A 72 18.39 3.82 -10.39
CA CYS A 72 18.82 4.90 -11.28
C CYS A 72 19.71 5.97 -10.60
N GLY A 73 19.94 5.88 -9.30
CA GLY A 73 20.71 6.85 -8.53
C GLY A 73 20.05 8.22 -8.34
N SER A 74 18.87 8.45 -8.94
CA SER A 74 18.10 9.70 -8.75
C SER A 74 17.46 9.73 -7.36
N GLU A 75 17.14 10.91 -6.85
CA GLU A 75 16.66 11.06 -5.47
C GLU A 75 15.28 10.42 -5.24
N LEU A 76 15.10 9.76 -4.09
CA LEU A 76 13.81 9.24 -3.61
C LEU A 76 12.99 10.36 -2.97
N VAL A 77 11.71 10.38 -3.28
CA VAL A 77 10.77 11.38 -2.81
C VAL A 77 9.51 10.71 -2.24
N LEU A 78 8.97 11.28 -1.16
CA LEU A 78 7.70 10.90 -0.58
C LEU A 78 6.57 11.52 -1.43
N ARG A 79 5.75 10.67 -2.04
CA ARG A 79 4.58 11.06 -2.85
C ARG A 79 3.29 10.70 -2.14
N GLN A 80 2.25 11.51 -2.35
CA GLN A 80 0.90 11.24 -1.89
C GLN A 80 0.04 10.79 -3.09
N GLY A 81 -0.28 9.50 -3.11
CA GLY A 81 -1.18 8.90 -4.10
C GLY A 81 -2.59 8.65 -3.53
N ARG A 82 -3.46 8.07 -4.37
CA ARG A 82 -4.83 7.70 -3.97
C ARG A 82 -4.91 6.77 -2.77
N TYR A 83 -3.92 5.87 -2.63
CA TYR A 83 -3.90 4.83 -1.60
C TYR A 83 -3.10 5.22 -0.35
N GLY A 84 -2.58 6.45 -0.29
CA GLY A 84 -1.75 6.94 0.81
C GLY A 84 -0.40 7.44 0.33
N MET A 85 0.49 7.68 1.30
CA MET A 85 1.85 8.14 1.06
C MET A 85 2.76 6.95 0.72
N PHE A 86 3.62 7.11 -0.29
CA PHE A 86 4.60 6.12 -0.69
C PHE A 86 5.90 6.81 -1.09
N ILE A 87 7.03 6.10 -0.98
CA ILE A 87 8.32 6.61 -1.43
C ILE A 87 8.50 6.17 -2.88
N GLY A 88 8.79 7.09 -3.78
CA GLY A 88 9.02 6.80 -5.20
C GLY A 88 10.23 7.54 -5.72
N CYS A 89 10.77 7.08 -6.84
CA CYS A 89 11.86 7.80 -7.51
C CYS A 89 11.39 9.16 -8.04
N SER A 90 12.22 10.20 -7.89
CA SER A 90 12.01 11.53 -8.49
C SER A 90 11.90 11.45 -10.02
N ALA A 91 12.72 10.61 -10.66
CA ALA A 91 12.79 10.42 -12.10
C ALA A 91 11.62 9.63 -12.73
N TYR A 92 10.50 9.42 -12.04
CA TYR A 92 9.28 8.88 -12.67
C TYR A 92 8.78 9.86 -13.75
N PRO A 93 8.39 9.41 -14.95
CA PRO A 93 8.04 8.05 -15.35
C PRO A 93 9.21 7.20 -15.92
N GLN A 94 10.43 7.71 -15.97
CA GLN A 94 11.59 6.95 -16.49
C GLN A 94 12.04 5.86 -15.53
N CYS A 95 11.87 6.08 -14.22
CA CYS A 95 12.14 5.10 -13.16
C CYS A 95 10.85 4.80 -12.38
N HIS A 96 10.46 3.53 -12.34
CA HIS A 96 9.24 3.05 -11.68
C HIS A 96 9.49 2.49 -10.26
N HIS A 97 10.68 2.71 -9.68
CA HIS A 97 11.02 2.25 -8.33
C HIS A 97 10.12 2.88 -7.26
N ILE A 98 9.53 2.04 -6.42
CA ILE A 98 8.63 2.41 -5.32
C ILE A 98 9.03 1.66 -4.06
N GLU A 99 9.27 2.39 -2.98
CA GLU A 99 9.44 1.88 -1.63
C GLU A 99 8.20 2.19 -0.80
N SER A 100 7.58 1.15 -0.24
CA SER A 100 6.48 1.33 0.69
C SER A 100 7.05 1.54 2.10
N PRO A 101 6.77 2.67 2.78
CA PRO A 101 7.19 2.87 4.18
C PRO A 101 6.50 1.89 5.14
N ASP A 102 5.46 1.20 4.69
CA ASP A 102 4.68 0.22 5.44
C ASP A 102 5.29 -1.20 5.51
N LYS A 103 6.54 -1.40 5.10
CA LYS A 103 7.26 -2.62 5.54
C LYS A 103 7.67 -2.38 7.00
N PRO A 104 6.96 -2.94 8.01
CA PRO A 104 7.56 -3.03 9.33
C PRO A 104 8.91 -3.74 9.15
N PRO A 105 9.97 -3.32 9.87
CA PRO A 105 11.27 -3.94 9.76
C PRO A 105 11.10 -5.46 9.90
N GLN A 106 11.37 -6.18 8.82
CA GLN A 106 11.25 -7.64 8.75
C GLN A 106 12.20 -8.34 9.73
N ALA A 107 13.08 -7.57 10.41
CA ALA A 107 14.12 -8.04 11.29
C ALA A 107 13.62 -8.61 12.63
N GLU A 108 12.49 -8.14 13.18
CA GLU A 108 12.05 -8.59 14.52
C GLU A 108 11.17 -9.86 14.44
N SER A 109 10.41 -10.02 13.35
CA SER A 109 9.47 -11.14 13.19
C SER A 109 10.13 -12.45 12.73
N ALA A 110 11.29 -12.40 12.09
CA ALA A 110 12.02 -13.59 11.65
C ALA A 110 12.57 -14.47 12.81
N GLN A 111 12.48 -14.02 14.07
CA GLN A 111 13.02 -14.76 15.21
C GLN A 111 12.22 -16.01 15.57
N PHE A 112 10.94 -16.09 15.21
CA PHE A 112 10.06 -17.17 15.66
C PHE A 112 9.85 -18.20 14.55
N GLY A 113 10.46 -19.38 14.73
CA GLY A 113 10.21 -20.55 13.88
C GLY A 113 8.76 -21.03 14.01
N CYS A 114 8.15 -21.41 12.89
CA CYS A 114 6.80 -21.94 12.87
C CYS A 114 6.79 -23.37 13.46
N PRO A 115 6.02 -23.61 14.53
CA PRO A 115 5.99 -24.90 15.21
C PRO A 115 5.25 -26.00 14.44
N GLU A 116 4.43 -25.65 13.44
CA GLU A 116 3.70 -26.64 12.62
C GLU A 116 4.53 -27.15 11.44
N CYS A 117 5.32 -26.29 10.79
CA CYS A 117 6.07 -26.67 9.59
C CYS A 117 7.57 -26.85 9.84
N GLY A 118 8.13 -26.29 10.93
CA GLY A 118 9.55 -26.39 11.30
C GLY A 118 10.54 -25.73 10.33
N LYS A 119 10.07 -25.22 9.18
CA LYS A 119 10.90 -24.67 8.09
C LYS A 119 10.65 -23.18 7.84
N GLY A 120 9.49 -22.68 8.25
CA GLY A 120 9.05 -21.30 8.02
C GLY A 120 9.15 -20.45 9.28
N HIS A 121 9.08 -19.14 9.12
CA HIS A 121 9.10 -18.17 10.21
C HIS A 121 7.76 -17.44 10.32
N LEU A 122 7.44 -16.92 11.51
CA LEU A 122 6.22 -16.14 11.76
C LEU A 122 6.42 -14.69 11.35
N VAL A 123 5.73 -14.25 10.31
CA VAL A 123 5.79 -12.87 9.82
C VAL A 123 4.60 -12.08 10.36
N GLU A 124 4.87 -10.86 10.82
CA GLU A 124 3.83 -9.91 11.21
C GLU A 124 3.07 -9.38 9.99
N ARG A 125 1.74 -9.40 10.05
CA ARG A 125 0.83 -8.95 9.01
C ARG A 125 -0.31 -8.14 9.61
N LYS A 126 -0.82 -7.16 8.84
CA LYS A 126 -2.01 -6.37 9.20
C LYS A 126 -3.25 -6.98 8.53
N THR A 127 -4.33 -7.13 9.30
CA THR A 127 -5.66 -7.45 8.75
C THR A 127 -6.27 -6.23 8.06
N ARG A 128 -7.35 -6.41 7.28
CA ARG A 128 -8.13 -5.30 6.68
C ARG A 128 -8.65 -4.28 7.72
N PHE A 129 -8.73 -4.69 8.98
CA PHE A 129 -9.19 -3.88 10.10
C PHE A 129 -8.04 -3.25 10.89
N GLY A 130 -6.80 -3.33 10.41
CA GLY A 130 -5.61 -2.78 11.05
C GLY A 130 -5.06 -3.58 12.23
N LYS A 131 -5.73 -4.67 12.66
CA LYS A 131 -5.20 -5.55 13.72
C LYS A 131 -4.02 -6.36 13.21
N LEU A 132 -2.97 -6.45 14.01
CA LEU A 132 -1.77 -7.26 13.74
C LEU A 132 -2.06 -8.74 14.00
N PHE A 133 -1.46 -9.59 13.18
CA PHE A 133 -1.42 -11.04 13.36
C PHE A 133 -0.10 -11.58 12.82
N TYR A 134 0.35 -12.70 13.36
CA TYR A 134 1.60 -13.36 12.99
C TYR A 134 1.27 -14.66 12.30
N ALA A 135 1.74 -14.83 11.07
CA ALA A 135 1.44 -16.00 10.24
C ALA A 135 2.70 -16.57 9.61
N CYS A 136 2.72 -17.88 9.36
CA CYS A 136 3.82 -18.53 8.68
C CYS A 136 4.03 -17.94 7.27
N ASP A 137 5.29 -17.64 6.93
CA ASP A 137 5.75 -17.28 5.59
C ASP A 137 5.36 -18.28 4.49
N HIS A 138 5.27 -19.57 4.83
CA HIS A 138 5.02 -20.66 3.89
C HIS A 138 3.53 -20.87 3.55
N TYR A 139 2.70 -19.83 3.68
CA TYR A 139 1.33 -19.84 3.18
C TYR A 139 1.32 -19.97 1.63
N PRO A 140 0.50 -20.83 1.02
CA PRO A 140 -0.67 -21.55 1.56
C PRO A 140 -0.40 -22.95 2.14
N LYS A 141 0.84 -23.45 2.08
CA LYS A 141 1.21 -24.80 2.53
C LYS A 141 1.12 -24.95 4.05
N CYS A 142 1.48 -23.92 4.81
CA CYS A 142 1.27 -23.83 6.25
C CYS A 142 0.22 -22.74 6.56
N LYS A 143 -0.81 -23.09 7.33
CA LYS A 143 -1.92 -22.18 7.71
C LYS A 143 -1.84 -21.72 9.17
N PHE A 144 -0.71 -21.93 9.82
CA PHE A 144 -0.50 -21.51 11.20
C PHE A 144 -0.50 -19.97 11.29
N ALA A 145 -1.33 -19.45 12.19
CA ALA A 145 -1.42 -18.03 12.48
C ALA A 145 -1.88 -17.78 13.92
N VAL A 146 -1.34 -16.75 14.55
CA VAL A 146 -1.67 -16.27 15.89
C VAL A 146 -1.97 -14.77 15.86
N ASN A 147 -2.95 -14.32 16.63
CA ASN A 147 -3.36 -12.90 16.67
C ASN A 147 -2.59 -12.07 17.71
N GLN A 148 -1.79 -12.74 18.52
CA GLN A 148 -1.05 -12.17 19.65
C GLN A 148 0.44 -12.23 19.37
N PRO A 149 1.25 -11.37 20.02
CA PRO A 149 2.69 -11.37 19.85
C PRO A 149 3.25 -12.75 20.21
N PRO A 150 3.98 -13.42 19.31
CA PRO A 150 4.69 -14.66 19.64
C PRO A 150 5.84 -14.36 20.61
N LEU A 151 6.06 -15.28 21.54
CA LEU A 151 7.12 -15.21 22.54
C LEU A 151 7.86 -16.56 22.58
N ALA A 152 9.19 -16.49 22.64
CA ALA A 152 10.04 -17.68 22.69
C ALA A 152 9.92 -18.31 24.08
N GLY A 153 9.37 -19.52 24.15
CA GLY A 153 9.18 -20.23 25.40
C GLY A 153 8.49 -21.56 25.20
N VAL A 154 8.68 -22.46 26.17
CA VAL A 154 8.07 -23.79 26.19
C VAL A 154 6.89 -23.79 27.15
N CYS A 155 5.78 -24.40 26.75
CA CYS A 155 4.63 -24.56 27.63
C CYS A 155 4.87 -25.63 28.70
N GLU A 156 4.62 -25.31 29.97
CA GLU A 156 4.75 -26.23 31.12
C GLU A 156 3.89 -27.51 31.01
N VAL A 157 2.74 -27.43 30.34
CA VAL A 157 1.77 -28.56 30.28
C VAL A 157 2.02 -29.46 29.08
N CYS A 158 2.19 -28.87 27.90
CA CYS A 158 2.24 -29.61 26.64
C CYS A 158 3.60 -29.54 25.93
N HIS A 159 4.59 -28.91 26.56
CA HIS A 159 5.96 -28.76 26.04
C HIS A 159 6.02 -28.13 24.63
N TYR A 160 5.01 -27.34 24.29
CA TYR A 160 4.93 -26.67 22.98
C TYR A 160 5.91 -25.49 22.91
N PRO A 161 6.70 -25.33 21.82
CA PRO A 161 7.85 -24.43 21.77
C PRO A 161 7.51 -22.96 21.45
N LEU A 162 6.22 -22.59 21.52
CA LEU A 162 5.76 -21.24 21.21
C LEU A 162 4.70 -20.79 22.22
N LEU A 163 4.93 -19.63 22.80
CA LEU A 163 3.99 -18.92 23.66
C LEU A 163 3.50 -17.65 22.95
N VAL A 164 2.41 -17.07 23.45
CA VAL A 164 1.88 -15.79 22.99
C VAL A 164 1.57 -14.88 24.17
N GLU A 165 1.76 -13.58 23.99
CA GLU A 165 1.44 -12.59 25.02
C GLU A 165 -0.05 -12.23 25.02
N LYS A 166 -0.70 -12.44 26.16
CA LYS A 166 -2.10 -12.06 26.39
C LYS A 166 -2.16 -10.94 27.41
N LYS A 167 -2.61 -9.77 26.96
CA LYS A 167 -2.90 -8.62 27.82
C LYS A 167 -4.27 -8.83 28.48
N LEU A 168 -4.30 -9.07 29.79
CA LEU A 168 -5.51 -9.09 30.61
C LEU A 168 -5.60 -7.81 31.45
N VAL A 169 -6.76 -7.58 32.07
CA VAL A 169 -6.95 -6.47 33.03
C VAL A 169 -5.99 -6.59 34.23
N SER A 170 -5.66 -7.81 34.63
CA SER A 170 -4.76 -8.13 35.75
C SER A 170 -3.26 -8.14 35.40
N GLY A 171 -2.90 -7.74 34.17
CA GLY A 171 -1.51 -7.72 33.69
C GLY A 171 -1.28 -8.57 32.45
N VAL A 172 -0.01 -8.67 32.04
CA VAL A 172 0.41 -9.48 30.89
C VAL A 172 0.60 -10.93 31.37
N ARG A 173 0.01 -11.89 30.66
CA ARG A 173 0.20 -13.33 30.90
C ARG A 173 0.66 -14.02 29.63
N ARG A 174 1.41 -15.11 29.77
CA ARG A 174 1.87 -15.93 28.64
C ARG A 174 0.88 -17.06 28.41
N GLN A 175 0.36 -17.20 27.19
CA GLN A 175 -0.55 -18.27 26.81
C GLN A 175 0.15 -19.24 25.86
N CYS A 176 -0.11 -20.55 25.98
CA CYS A 176 0.36 -21.51 24.99
C CYS A 176 -0.27 -21.24 23.60
N ALA A 177 0.56 -21.20 22.55
CA ALA A 177 0.10 -20.99 21.18
C ALA A 177 -0.66 -22.19 20.57
N ASN A 178 -0.55 -23.38 21.18
CA ASN A 178 -1.27 -24.56 20.74
C ASN A 178 -2.77 -24.43 21.08
N ARG A 179 -3.61 -24.48 20.03
CA ARG A 179 -5.07 -24.39 20.14
C ARG A 179 -5.71 -25.41 21.09
N LYS A 180 -5.09 -26.59 21.27
CA LYS A 180 -5.60 -27.65 22.16
C LYS A 180 -5.28 -27.40 23.64
N CYS A 181 -4.18 -26.72 23.94
CA CYS A 181 -3.73 -26.53 25.32
C CYS A 181 -4.19 -25.18 25.88
N GLN A 182 -3.87 -24.07 25.20
CA GLN A 182 -4.25 -22.71 25.61
C GLN A 182 -3.95 -22.35 27.08
N HIS A 183 -3.05 -23.10 27.74
CA HIS A 183 -2.75 -22.92 29.16
C HIS A 183 -2.10 -21.55 29.40
N LEU A 184 -2.56 -20.87 30.45
CA LEU A 184 -2.07 -19.56 30.87
C LEU A 184 -1.02 -19.75 31.96
N GLN A 185 0.20 -19.30 31.67
CA GLN A 185 1.34 -19.33 32.57
C GLN A 185 1.66 -17.90 33.03
N HIS A 186 2.10 -17.81 34.28
CA HIS A 186 2.58 -16.56 34.85
C HIS A 186 4.02 -16.33 34.38
N GLU A 187 4.38 -15.07 34.21
CA GLU A 187 5.77 -14.68 34.04
C GLU A 187 6.50 -14.89 35.37
N ALA A 188 7.68 -15.52 35.30
CA ALA A 188 8.62 -15.58 36.42
C ALA A 188 9.40 -14.27 36.51
#